data_AF-A0A1W9RKH1-F1
#
_entry.id   AF-A0A1W9RKH1-F1
#
_cell.length_a   1.000
_cell.length_b   1.000
_cell.length_c   1.000
_cell.angle_alpha   90.00
_cell.angle_beta   90.00
_cell.angle_gamma   90.00
#
_symmetry.space_group_name_H-M   'P 1'
#
loop_
_entity.id
_entity.type
_entity.pdbx_description
1 polymer ?
#
loop_
_entity_poly.entity_id
_entity_poly.type
_entity_poly.pdbx_seq_one_letter_code
_entity_poly.pdbx_strand_id
1 'polypeptide(L)'
;MNPVKVLVIFILGLILQLTIADKVAIAGAKPDFLIVILVALALNRNVIAAVIIGFSLGFIQDLASPAFLGMNAFAKSLIAYGIARIGGEYLPHNILYFIALIFSAVLINDIISLNVVYSFSFTNVLGSFFRYSLLTAVYSALLGGVLYILVFGLGMIGVVRQRSRIE
;
A
#
# COMPACT_ATOMS: atom_id res chain seq x y z
N MET A 1 -5.18 -0.34 17.51
CA MET A 1 -5.40 1.08 17.14
C MET A 1 -6.89 1.38 17.24
N ASN A 2 -7.29 2.52 17.81
CA ASN A 2 -8.70 2.92 17.86
C ASN A 2 -9.26 2.98 16.41
N PRO A 3 -10.44 2.40 16.12
CA PRO A 3 -11.05 2.45 14.78
C PRO A 3 -11.13 3.86 14.19
N VAL A 4 -11.31 4.89 15.02
CA VAL A 4 -11.30 6.29 14.57
C VAL A 4 -9.97 6.68 13.91
N LYS A 5 -8.83 6.27 14.50
CA LYS A 5 -7.51 6.55 13.91
C LYS A 5 -7.32 5.88 12.56
N VAL A 6 -7.85 4.66 12.41
CA VAL A 6 -7.80 3.92 11.12
C VAL A 6 -8.54 4.71 10.06
N LEU A 7 -9.75 5.16 10.40
CA LEU A 7 -10.62 5.88 9.49
C LEU A 7 -10.00 7.23 9.10
N VAL A 8 -9.38 7.94 10.04
CA VAL A 8 -8.65 9.19 9.75
C VAL A 8 -7.48 8.95 8.80
N ILE A 9 -6.61 7.96 9.07
CA ILE A 9 -5.48 7.64 8.20
C ILE A 9 -5.96 7.22 6.80
N PHE A 10 -7.04 6.44 6.75
CA PHE A 10 -7.67 6.01 5.51
C PHE A 10 -8.16 7.21 4.67
N ILE A 11 -8.91 8.14 5.28
CA ILE A 11 -9.38 9.35 4.61
C ILE A 11 -8.21 10.22 4.15
N LEU A 12 -7.21 10.43 5.00
CA LEU A 12 -6.02 11.19 4.64
C LEU A 12 -5.31 10.59 3.43
N GLY A 13 -5.21 9.26 3.38
CA GLY A 13 -4.66 8.55 2.23
C GLY A 13 -5.39 8.80 0.94
N LEU A 14 -6.72 8.73 0.98
CA LEU A 14 -7.55 9.02 -0.19
C LEU A 14 -7.38 10.47 -0.64
N ILE A 15 -7.35 11.42 0.29
CA ILE A 15 -7.11 12.83 -0.05
C ILE A 15 -5.74 13.00 -0.71
N LEU A 16 -4.68 12.42 -0.13
CA LEU A 16 -3.33 12.47 -0.72
C LEU A 16 -3.29 11.84 -2.11
N GLN A 17 -3.93 10.67 -2.27
CA GLN A 17 -4.01 9.98 -3.56
C GLN A 17 -4.72 10.82 -4.61
N LEU A 18 -5.85 11.44 -4.27
CA LEU A 18 -6.65 12.20 -5.24
C LEU A 18 -6.10 13.60 -5.53
N THR A 19 -5.36 14.21 -4.59
CA THR A 19 -4.94 15.62 -4.71
C THR A 19 -3.46 15.80 -5.07
N ILE A 20 -2.59 14.94 -4.55
CA ILE A 20 -1.13 15.09 -4.65
C ILE A 20 -0.54 14.13 -5.68
N ALA A 21 -1.01 12.89 -5.77
CA ALA A 21 -0.36 11.85 -6.59
C ALA A 21 -0.15 12.28 -8.05
N ASP A 22 -1.14 12.94 -8.65
CA ASP A 22 -1.06 13.43 -10.02
C ASP A 22 -0.09 14.62 -10.17
N LYS A 23 0.00 15.49 -9.15
CA LYS A 23 0.86 16.68 -9.17
C LYS A 23 2.33 16.36 -9.00
N VAL A 24 2.64 15.27 -8.31
CA VAL A 24 4.02 14.84 -8.04
C VAL A 24 4.46 13.70 -8.94
N ALA A 25 3.74 13.46 -10.04
CA ALA A 25 4.08 12.43 -11.02
C ALA A 25 5.40 12.76 -11.72
N ILE A 26 6.33 11.80 -11.76
CA ILE A 26 7.64 11.96 -12.42
C ILE A 26 7.70 10.96 -13.56
N ALA A 27 7.92 11.44 -14.79
CA ALA A 27 8.01 10.60 -15.99
C ALA A 27 6.82 9.63 -16.20
N GLY A 28 5.62 10.01 -15.75
CA GLY A 28 4.41 9.17 -15.80
C GLY A 28 4.24 8.21 -14.62
N ALA A 29 5.25 8.08 -13.74
CA ALA A 29 5.15 7.32 -12.50
C ALA A 29 4.46 8.17 -11.42
N LYS A 30 3.31 7.70 -10.96
CA LYS A 30 2.52 8.33 -9.87
C LYS A 30 2.73 7.53 -8.60
N PRO A 31 2.95 8.17 -7.44
CA PRO A 31 3.09 7.44 -6.19
C PRO A 31 1.74 6.84 -5.76
N ASP A 32 1.77 5.64 -5.18
CA ASP A 32 0.60 4.97 -4.60
C ASP A 32 0.59 5.17 -3.09
N PHE A 33 -0.06 6.24 -2.64
CA PHE A 33 -0.23 6.55 -1.22
C PHE A 33 -1.18 5.57 -0.52
N LEU A 34 -2.09 4.93 -1.26
CA LEU A 34 -3.00 3.93 -0.69
C LEU A 34 -2.25 2.66 -0.30
N ILE A 35 -1.25 2.25 -1.08
CA ILE A 35 -0.36 1.14 -0.72
C ILE A 35 0.50 1.50 0.49
N VAL A 36 1.04 2.71 0.56
CA VAL A 36 1.81 3.17 1.74
C VAL A 36 0.98 3.02 3.02
N ILE A 37 -0.27 3.48 2.99
CA ILE A 37 -1.18 3.39 4.14
C ILE A 37 -1.63 1.96 4.40
N LEU A 38 -1.89 1.19 3.36
CA LEU A 38 -2.22 -0.22 3.49
C LEU A 38 -1.13 -0.97 4.26
N VAL A 39 0.13 -0.80 3.88
CA VAL A 39 1.27 -1.44 4.55
C VAL A 39 1.33 -1.02 6.02
N ALA A 40 1.19 0.27 6.31
CA ALA A 40 1.18 0.79 7.67
C ALA A 40 0.04 0.20 8.54
N LEU A 41 -1.15 0.03 7.96
CA LEU A 41 -2.31 -0.48 8.67
C LEU A 41 -2.32 -2.01 8.82
N ALA A 42 -1.78 -2.75 7.85
CA ALA A 42 -1.82 -4.21 7.78
C ALA A 42 -0.76 -4.89 8.67
N LEU A 43 0.42 -4.27 8.84
CA LEU A 43 1.59 -4.86 9.52
C LEU A 43 1.31 -5.47 10.91
N ASN A 44 0.38 -4.89 11.67
CA ASN A 44 0.11 -5.27 13.06
C ASN A 44 -1.33 -5.69 13.29
N ARG A 45 -1.98 -6.21 12.25
CA ARG A 45 -3.36 -6.69 12.31
C ARG A 45 -3.41 -8.18 12.10
N ASN A 46 -4.49 -8.78 12.60
CA ASN A 46 -4.83 -10.11 12.15
C ASN A 46 -5.12 -10.08 10.65
N VAL A 47 -4.92 -11.23 10.00
CA VAL A 47 -5.06 -11.39 8.55
C VAL A 47 -6.45 -10.92 8.07
N ILE A 48 -7.51 -11.27 8.79
CA ILE A 48 -8.89 -10.90 8.44
C ILE A 48 -9.06 -9.37 8.39
N ALA A 49 -8.66 -8.65 9.44
CA ALA A 49 -8.83 -7.19 9.45
C ALA A 49 -7.93 -6.51 8.42
N ALA A 50 -6.73 -7.04 8.16
CA ALA A 50 -5.85 -6.53 7.11
C ALA A 50 -6.49 -6.68 5.72
N VAL A 51 -7.03 -7.86 5.41
CA VAL A 51 -7.72 -8.12 4.14
C VAL A 51 -8.94 -7.23 3.97
N ILE A 52 -9.75 -7.04 5.02
CA ILE A 52 -10.90 -6.11 4.97
C ILE A 52 -10.44 -4.69 4.65
N ILE A 53 -9.36 -4.21 5.28
CA ILE A 53 -8.80 -2.88 5.00
C ILE A 53 -8.29 -2.79 3.56
N GLY A 54 -7.56 -3.80 3.08
CA GLY A 54 -7.08 -3.88 1.70
C GLY A 54 -8.21 -3.85 0.68
N PHE A 55 -9.24 -4.68 0.91
CA PHE A 55 -10.44 -4.69 0.10
C PHE A 55 -11.13 -3.33 0.08
N SER A 56 -11.39 -2.72 1.24
CA SER A 56 -12.06 -1.42 1.33
C SER A 56 -11.26 -0.31 0.63
N LEU A 57 -9.94 -0.26 0.82
CA LEU A 57 -9.07 0.71 0.13
C LEU A 57 -9.15 0.53 -1.39
N GLY A 58 -8.99 -0.70 -1.86
CA GLY A 58 -9.01 -0.99 -3.29
C GLY A 58 -10.38 -0.80 -3.92
N PHE A 59 -11.46 -1.18 -3.23
CA PHE A 59 -12.82 -1.00 -3.71
C PHE A 59 -13.17 0.48 -3.88
N ILE A 60 -12.81 1.33 -2.92
CA ILE A 60 -13.02 2.78 -3.05
C ILE A 60 -12.18 3.36 -4.20
N GLN A 61 -10.96 2.89 -4.40
CA GLN A 61 -10.16 3.29 -5.55
C GLN A 61 -10.79 2.86 -6.88
N ASP A 62 -11.38 1.66 -6.93
CA ASP A 62 -12.08 1.15 -8.11
C ASP A 62 -13.33 1.96 -8.46
N LEU A 63 -14.02 2.56 -7.47
CA LEU A 63 -15.15 3.46 -7.72
C LEU A 63 -14.78 4.70 -8.53
N ALA A 64 -13.50 5.11 -8.52
CA ALA A 64 -13.02 6.22 -9.34
C ALA A 64 -12.82 5.83 -10.82
N SER A 65 -12.70 4.53 -11.13
CA SER A 65 -12.53 4.02 -12.49
C SER A 65 -13.33 2.73 -12.69
N PRO A 66 -14.66 2.83 -12.92
CA PRO A 66 -15.56 1.68 -12.99
C PRO A 66 -15.21 0.63 -14.06
N ALA A 67 -14.46 1.01 -15.11
CA ALA A 67 -14.03 0.10 -16.17
C ALA A 67 -13.18 -1.09 -15.66
N PHE A 68 -12.52 -0.95 -14.51
CA PHE A 68 -11.66 -1.96 -13.91
C PHE A 68 -12.12 -2.32 -12.50
N LEU A 69 -13.44 -2.30 -12.26
CA LEU A 69 -14.00 -2.51 -10.93
C LEU A 69 -13.58 -3.87 -10.35
N GLY A 70 -13.08 -3.86 -9.12
CA GLY A 70 -12.59 -5.05 -8.41
C GLY A 70 -11.10 -5.32 -8.57
N MET A 71 -10.42 -4.67 -9.53
CA MET A 71 -8.99 -4.85 -9.78
C MET A 71 -8.14 -4.42 -8.57
N ASN A 72 -8.32 -3.19 -8.09
CA ASN A 72 -7.57 -2.70 -6.94
C ASN A 72 -8.04 -3.39 -5.66
N ALA A 73 -9.35 -3.67 -5.52
CA ALA A 73 -9.89 -4.41 -4.38
C ALA A 73 -9.20 -5.78 -4.23
N PHE A 74 -9.05 -6.52 -5.32
CA PHE A 74 -8.36 -7.81 -5.34
C PHE A 74 -6.87 -7.66 -5.02
N ALA A 75 -6.16 -6.77 -5.75
CA ALA A 75 -4.72 -6.58 -5.58
C ALA A 75 -4.36 -6.19 -4.14
N LYS A 76 -5.06 -5.20 -3.57
CA LYS A 76 -4.80 -4.71 -2.22
C LYS A 76 -5.20 -5.72 -1.15
N SER A 77 -6.22 -6.55 -1.38
CA SER A 77 -6.54 -7.68 -0.49
C SER A 77 -5.41 -8.70 -0.42
N LEU A 78 -4.85 -9.08 -1.58
CA LEU A 78 -3.75 -10.04 -1.65
C LEU A 78 -2.48 -9.52 -0.97
N ILE A 79 -2.15 -8.25 -1.24
CA ILE A 79 -1.02 -7.57 -0.60
C ILE A 79 -1.22 -7.51 0.92
N ALA A 80 -2.41 -7.13 1.38
CA ALA A 80 -2.71 -7.04 2.81
C ALA A 80 -2.60 -8.38 3.52
N TYR A 81 -3.08 -9.45 2.88
CA TYR A 81 -2.93 -10.83 3.36
C TYR A 81 -1.45 -11.18 3.55
N GLY A 82 -0.62 -10.96 2.52
CA GLY A 82 0.82 -11.24 2.57
C GLY A 82 1.52 -10.46 3.68
N ILE A 83 1.25 -9.16 3.77
CA ILE A 83 1.82 -8.29 4.80
C ILE A 83 1.40 -8.74 6.20
N ALA A 84 0.12 -9.04 6.45
CA ALA A 84 -0.33 -9.46 7.77
C ALA A 84 0.18 -10.86 8.17
N ARG A 85 0.39 -11.75 7.18
CA ARG A 85 0.96 -13.08 7.43
C ARG A 85 2.44 -13.03 7.80
N ILE A 86 3.20 -12.13 7.17
CA ILE A 86 4.63 -11.94 7.42
C ILE A 86 4.85 -11.02 8.65
N GLY A 87 4.05 -9.96 8.75
CA GLY A 87 4.13 -8.78 9.63
C GLY A 87 4.14 -9.03 11.14
N GLY A 88 3.46 -10.08 11.61
CA GLY A 88 3.15 -10.24 13.04
C GLY A 88 4.23 -10.92 13.90
N GLU A 89 5.08 -11.75 13.33
CA GLU A 89 6.00 -12.62 14.09
C GLU A 89 7.48 -12.44 13.72
N TYR A 90 7.78 -11.92 12.53
CA TYR A 90 9.14 -12.01 11.95
C TYR A 90 9.78 -10.67 11.56
N LEU A 91 9.12 -9.52 11.78
CA LEU A 91 9.65 -8.25 11.27
C LEU A 91 10.47 -7.45 12.28
N PRO A 92 11.72 -7.08 11.91
CA PRO A 92 12.49 -6.10 12.64
C PRO A 92 11.85 -4.71 12.55
N HIS A 93 11.95 -3.92 13.62
CA HIS A 93 11.49 -2.53 13.68
C HIS A 93 12.45 -1.59 12.93
N ASN A 94 12.67 -1.85 11.63
CA ASN A 94 13.58 -1.08 10.80
C ASN A 94 12.85 -0.52 9.57
N ILE A 95 13.04 0.78 9.34
CA ILE A 95 12.49 1.54 8.22
C ILE A 95 12.80 0.89 6.86
N LEU A 96 13.94 0.23 6.71
CA LEU A 96 14.31 -0.49 5.49
C LEU A 96 13.31 -1.59 5.15
N TYR A 97 12.78 -2.32 6.14
CA TYR A 97 11.76 -3.34 5.89
C TYR A 97 10.44 -2.71 5.48
N PHE A 98 10.06 -1.57 6.07
CA PHE A 98 8.87 -0.84 5.69
C PHE A 98 8.93 -0.37 4.23
N ILE A 99 10.08 0.21 3.84
CA ILE A 99 10.37 0.61 2.46
C ILE A 99 10.32 -0.62 1.53
N ALA A 100 10.95 -1.73 1.90
CA ALA A 100 10.96 -2.95 1.09
C ALA A 100 9.56 -3.57 0.91
N LEU A 101 8.70 -3.51 1.93
CA LEU A 101 7.31 -3.96 1.83
C LEU A 101 6.51 -3.08 0.88
N ILE A 102 6.65 -1.75 0.97
CA ILE A 102 5.97 -0.83 0.03
C ILE A 102 6.44 -1.09 -1.38
N PHE A 103 7.75 -1.17 -1.59
CA PHE A 103 8.34 -1.45 -2.90
C PHE A 103 7.74 -2.73 -3.50
N SER A 104 7.73 -3.82 -2.73
CA SER A 104 7.18 -5.12 -3.18
C SER A 104 5.68 -5.04 -3.44
N ALA A 105 4.93 -4.38 -2.55
CA ALA A 105 3.49 -4.22 -2.68
C ALA A 105 3.10 -3.43 -3.94
N VAL A 106 3.81 -2.36 -4.26
CA VAL A 106 3.58 -1.58 -5.49
C VAL A 106 3.83 -2.42 -6.73
N LEU A 107 4.93 -3.19 -6.77
CA LEU A 107 5.20 -4.07 -7.92
C LEU A 107 4.10 -5.12 -8.11
N ILE A 108 3.60 -5.71 -7.02
CA ILE A 108 2.50 -6.68 -7.09
C ILE A 108 1.22 -6.00 -7.60
N ASN A 109 0.88 -4.82 -7.07
CA ASN A 109 -0.30 -4.07 -7.50
C ASN A 109 -0.23 -3.72 -8.99
N ASP A 110 0.93 -3.26 -9.45
CA ASP A 110 1.15 -2.88 -10.84
C ASP A 110 1.14 -4.09 -11.77
N ILE A 111 1.73 -5.22 -11.40
CA ILE A 111 1.65 -6.46 -12.20
C ILE A 111 0.19 -6.85 -12.40
N ILE A 112 -0.62 -6.85 -11.35
CA ILE A 112 -2.05 -7.16 -11.44
C ILE A 112 -2.75 -6.13 -12.34
N SER A 113 -2.51 -4.84 -12.11
CA SER A 113 -3.18 -3.76 -12.82
C SER A 113 -2.86 -3.75 -14.31
N LEU A 114 -1.56 -3.88 -14.66
CA LEU A 114 -1.11 -3.88 -16.05
C LEU A 114 -1.63 -5.10 -16.81
N ASN A 115 -1.70 -6.27 -16.18
CA ASN A 115 -2.28 -7.46 -16.82
C ASN A 115 -3.75 -7.25 -17.17
N VAL A 116 -4.54 -6.66 -16.26
CA VAL A 116 -5.95 -6.36 -16.52
C VAL A 116 -6.10 -5.28 -17.60
N VAL A 117 -5.37 -4.18 -17.48
CA VAL A 117 -5.45 -3.04 -18.43
C VAL A 117 -5.04 -3.44 -19.85
N TYR A 118 -3.98 -4.25 -20.00
CA TYR A 118 -3.51 -4.70 -21.31
C TYR A 118 -4.11 -6.04 -21.75
N SER A 119 -5.16 -6.53 -21.08
CA SER A 119 -5.82 -7.80 -21.41
C SER A 119 -4.82 -8.96 -21.58
N PHE A 120 -3.86 -9.04 -20.65
CA PHE A 120 -2.81 -10.05 -20.59
C PHE A 120 -1.84 -10.07 -21.78
N SER A 121 -1.70 -8.96 -22.51
CA SER A 121 -0.69 -8.82 -23.58
C SER A 121 0.72 -8.71 -23.00
N PHE A 122 1.51 -9.77 -23.14
CA PHE A 122 2.85 -9.89 -22.54
C PHE A 122 3.79 -8.73 -22.91
N THR A 123 3.88 -8.38 -24.19
CA THR A 123 4.79 -7.32 -24.67
C THR A 123 4.46 -5.96 -24.05
N ASN A 124 3.18 -5.61 -23.97
CA ASN A 124 2.74 -4.32 -23.45
C ASN A 124 2.89 -4.24 -21.93
N VAL A 125 2.58 -5.34 -21.23
CA VAL A 125 2.77 -5.46 -19.78
C VAL A 125 4.24 -5.31 -19.45
N LEU A 126 5.12 -6.05 -20.12
CA LEU A 126 6.55 -6.05 -19.82
C LEU A 126 7.18 -4.68 -20.09
N GLY A 127 6.88 -4.07 -21.25
CA GLY A 127 7.39 -2.74 -21.59
C GLY A 127 6.95 -1.67 -20.59
N SER A 128 5.69 -1.71 -20.15
CA SER A 128 5.15 -0.75 -19.18
C SER A 128 5.68 -0.98 -17.77
N PHE A 129 5.86 -2.25 -17.38
CA PHE A 129 6.38 -2.61 -16.06
C PHE A 129 7.81 -2.08 -15.85
N PHE A 130 8.71 -2.31 -16.81
CA PHE A 130 10.09 -1.82 -16.71
C PHE A 130 10.19 -0.30 -16.84
N ARG A 131 9.27 0.32 -17.60
CA ARG A 131 9.28 1.77 -17.83
C ARG A 131 8.69 2.57 -16.65
N TYR A 132 7.60 2.09 -16.05
CA TYR A 132 6.83 2.84 -15.07
C TYR A 132 6.85 2.17 -13.69
N SER A 133 6.60 0.87 -13.58
CA SER A 133 6.37 0.21 -12.29
C SER A 133 7.57 0.21 -11.36
N LEU A 134 8.78 0.06 -11.90
CA LEU A 134 10.00 0.17 -11.09
C LEU A 134 10.16 1.58 -10.51
N LEU A 135 9.95 2.60 -11.32
CA LEU A 135 10.05 4.00 -10.88
C LEU A 135 8.96 4.33 -9.86
N THR A 136 7.72 3.90 -10.11
CA THR A 136 6.59 4.05 -9.19
C THR A 136 6.86 3.35 -7.86
N ALA A 137 7.43 2.15 -7.88
CA ALA A 137 7.75 1.38 -6.67
C ALA A 137 8.86 2.04 -5.85
N VAL A 138 9.97 2.44 -6.48
CA VAL A 138 11.05 3.18 -5.79
C VAL A 138 10.50 4.48 -5.21
N TYR A 139 9.76 5.24 -6.00
CA TYR A 139 9.26 6.55 -5.60
C TYR A 139 8.26 6.45 -4.44
N SER A 140 7.29 5.54 -4.54
CA SER A 140 6.31 5.29 -3.47
C SER A 140 6.98 4.76 -2.19
N ALA A 141 8.00 3.90 -2.31
CA ALA A 141 8.71 3.36 -1.17
C ALA A 141 9.53 4.43 -0.44
N LEU A 142 10.23 5.30 -1.17
CA LEU A 142 10.97 6.43 -0.59
C LEU A 142 10.03 7.44 0.08
N LEU A 143 8.96 7.84 -0.61
CA LEU A 143 7.94 8.73 -0.04
C LEU A 143 7.27 8.11 1.19
N GLY A 144 6.96 6.81 1.13
CA GLY A 144 6.39 6.09 2.25
C GLY A 144 7.34 6.01 3.45
N GLY A 145 8.65 5.86 3.22
CA GLY A 145 9.67 5.95 4.27
C GLY A 145 9.70 7.33 4.94
N VAL A 146 9.64 8.40 4.15
CA VAL A 146 9.56 9.78 4.69
C VAL A 146 8.28 9.97 5.50
N LEU A 147 7.13 9.55 4.97
CA LEU A 147 5.83 9.62 5.67
C LEU A 147 5.86 8.79 6.96
N TYR A 148 6.51 7.62 6.96
CA TYR A 148 6.67 6.80 8.16
C TYR A 148 7.43 7.56 9.26
N ILE A 149 8.55 8.21 8.93
CA ILE A 149 9.32 9.01 9.89
C ILE A 149 8.47 10.16 10.44
N LEU A 150 7.76 10.90 9.57
CA LEU A 150 6.92 12.02 9.98
C LEU A 150 5.78 11.58 10.90
N VAL A 151 5.07 10.51 10.53
CA VAL A 151 3.93 10.01 11.28
C VAL A 151 4.37 9.34 12.60
N PHE A 152 5.53 8.68 12.60
CA PHE A 152 6.16 8.14 13.81
C PHE A 152 6.58 9.26 14.77
N GLY A 153 7.24 10.30 14.26
CA GLY A 153 7.63 11.48 15.05
C GLY A 153 6.44 12.20 15.68
N LEU A 154 5.26 12.14 15.04
CA LEU A 154 4.01 12.73 15.54
C LEU A 154 3.21 11.81 16.48
N GLY A 155 3.66 10.59 16.76
CA GLY A 155 3.00 9.65 17.67
C GLY A 155 1.61 9.16 17.24
N MET A 156 1.23 9.37 15.97
CA MET A 156 -0.12 9.05 15.46
C MET A 156 -0.29 7.54 15.24
N ILE A 157 0.75 6.89 14.72
CA ILE A 157 0.85 5.42 14.65
C ILE A 157 1.57 4.99 15.92
N GLY A 158 0.80 4.59 16.92
CA GLY A 158 1.35 3.95 18.10
C GLY A 158 2.09 2.71 17.65
N VAL A 159 3.42 2.71 17.76
CA VAL A 159 4.21 1.49 17.62
C VAL A 159 3.63 0.47 18.58
N VAL A 160 3.19 -0.63 17.97
CA VAL A 160 3.41 -1.99 18.42
C VAL A 160 3.84 -2.04 19.88
N ARG A 161 2.84 -1.98 20.78
CA ARG A 161 3.08 -2.34 22.16
C ARG A 161 3.47 -3.81 22.11
N GLN A 162 4.74 -4.11 22.39
CA GLN A 162 5.20 -5.46 22.68
C GLN A 162 4.13 -6.09 23.56
N ARG A 163 3.40 -7.06 23.02
CA ARG A 163 2.58 -7.92 23.87
C ARG A 163 3.60 -8.81 24.55
N SER A 164 4.12 -8.33 25.68
CA SER A 164 4.86 -9.12 26.63
C SER A 164 3.96 -10.29 27.04
N ARG A 165 4.08 -11.42 26.35
CA ARG A 165 3.65 -12.69 26.90
C ARG A 165 4.72 -13.09 27.90
N ILE A 166 4.49 -12.67 29.13
CA ILE A 166 4.55 -13.60 30.25
C ILE A 166 3.43 -14.62 29.99
N GLU A 167 3.71 -15.88 30.32
CA GLU A 167 2.95 -17.13 30.07
C GLU A 167 3.47 -17.97 28.90
#